data_AF-A0ABC8U2U4-F1
#
_entry.id   AF-A0ABC8U2U4-F1
#
_cell.length_a   1.000
_cell.length_b   1.000
_cell.length_c   1.000
_cell.angle_alpha   90.00
_cell.angle_beta   90.00
_cell.angle_gamma   90.00
#
_symmetry.space_group_name_H-M   'P 1'
#
loop_
_entity.id
_entity.type
_entity.pdbx_description
1 polymer ?
#
loop_
_entity_poly.entity_id
_entity_poly.type
_entity_poly.pdbx_seq_one_letter_code
_entity_poly.pdbx_strand_id
1 'polypeptide(L)'
;MRASVEVKPILYVAENVGTESDHILPELASKTAQSYWGFQHEDWHDICLQECVVNGKICAVILSVTDQLAAKVCSKSAGINQDDMDHKTLITGEQMERIARFCIYRLDYFLLENSLSWDDVTNSPPQYSKSPDFHGDSFCGPKNLRFYFATGLHISHGTLSLIFTHAFKEFSDMSQRIKIHKEPIFNLVPVLGAGSSAASIDDIITCELFASKS
;
A
#
# COMPACT_ATOMS: atom_id res chain seq x y z
N MET A 1 15.41 -26.34 10.18
CA MET A 1 14.53 -25.18 9.91
C MET A 1 15.29 -24.23 9.00
N ARG A 2 14.77 -23.90 7.82
CA ARG A 2 15.31 -22.83 6.97
C ARG A 2 14.46 -21.59 7.21
N ALA A 3 15.08 -20.53 7.72
CA ALA A 3 14.44 -19.23 7.86
C ALA A 3 14.66 -18.45 6.57
N SER A 4 13.58 -18.03 5.92
CA SER A 4 13.62 -17.16 4.74
C SER A 4 13.68 -15.72 5.23
N VAL A 5 14.83 -15.07 5.10
CA VAL A 5 14.96 -13.63 5.34
C VAL A 5 14.81 -12.96 3.98
N GLU A 6 13.65 -12.32 3.75
CA GLU A 6 13.41 -11.55 2.53
C GLU A 6 14.01 -10.16 2.72
N VAL A 7 14.98 -9.81 1.87
CA VAL A 7 15.63 -8.49 1.86
C VAL A 7 14.81 -7.57 0.96
N LYS A 8 14.34 -6.43 1.51
CA LYS A 8 13.59 -5.44 0.73
C LYS A 8 14.48 -4.85 -0.36
N PRO A 9 14.02 -4.76 -1.62
CA PRO A 9 14.77 -4.09 -2.67
C PRO A 9 14.86 -2.58 -2.36
N ILE A 10 16.06 -2.03 -2.44
CA ILE A 10 16.30 -0.59 -2.35
C ILE A 10 16.25 -0.04 -3.78
N LEU A 11 15.22 0.75 -4.10
CA LEU A 11 15.12 1.42 -5.39
C LEU A 11 15.89 2.75 -5.32
N TYR A 12 16.97 2.88 -6.08
CA TYR A 12 17.69 4.15 -6.23
C TYR A 12 16.86 5.11 -7.10
N VAL A 13 16.50 6.27 -6.54
CA VAL A 13 15.82 7.34 -7.26
C VAL A 13 16.87 8.16 -8.00
N ALA A 14 16.72 8.32 -9.31
CA ALA A 14 17.40 9.38 -10.04
C ALA A 14 16.60 10.67 -9.84
N GLU A 15 17.27 11.75 -9.42
CA GLU A 15 16.67 13.09 -9.33
C GLU A 15 16.23 13.52 -10.73
N ASN A 16 14.93 13.48 -11.00
CA ASN A 16 14.35 14.01 -12.23
C ASN A 16 13.89 15.45 -11.99
N VAL A 17 14.41 16.37 -12.80
CA VAL A 17 13.94 17.76 -12.90
C VAL A 17 12.52 17.72 -13.44
N GLY A 18 11.57 18.24 -12.66
CA GLY A 18 10.14 18.13 -12.90
C GLY A 18 9.71 18.56 -14.31
N THR A 19 8.78 17.79 -14.88
CA THR A 19 8.02 18.18 -16.06
C THR A 19 6.56 18.32 -15.63
N GLU A 20 6.03 19.53 -15.76
CA GLU A 20 4.62 19.85 -15.56
C GLU A 20 3.74 19.04 -16.53
N SER A 21 2.66 18.45 -16.01
CA SER A 21 1.68 17.68 -16.79
C SER A 21 0.30 18.31 -16.63
N ASP A 22 -0.37 18.55 -17.76
CA ASP A 22 -1.64 19.27 -17.88
C ASP A 22 -2.79 18.68 -17.03
N HIS A 23 -3.44 19.58 -16.27
CA HIS A 23 -4.49 19.28 -15.29
C HIS A 23 -5.90 19.32 -15.90
N ILE A 24 -6.47 18.18 -16.33
CA ILE A 24 -7.92 18.09 -16.62
C ILE A 24 -8.60 16.85 -15.96
N LEU A 25 -7.86 15.88 -15.45
CA LEU A 25 -8.39 14.66 -14.78
C LEU A 25 -8.51 14.65 -13.23
N PRO A 26 -7.85 15.52 -12.42
CA PRO A 26 -7.83 15.35 -10.95
C PRO A 26 -9.19 15.43 -10.27
N GLU A 27 -10.14 16.21 -10.80
CA GLU A 27 -11.39 16.53 -10.10
C GLU A 27 -12.36 15.35 -10.01
N LEU A 28 -12.39 14.48 -11.04
CA LEU A 28 -13.24 13.29 -11.06
C LEU A 28 -12.66 12.15 -10.21
N ALA A 29 -11.33 11.97 -10.27
CA ALA A 29 -10.60 11.04 -9.40
C ALA A 29 -10.78 11.44 -7.93
N SER A 30 -10.65 12.74 -7.64
CA SER A 30 -10.85 13.32 -6.31
C SER A 30 -12.27 13.12 -5.79
N LYS A 31 -13.32 13.44 -6.56
CA LYS A 31 -14.72 13.23 -6.13
C LYS A 31 -15.05 11.76 -5.87
N THR A 32 -14.51 10.85 -6.69
CA THR A 32 -14.77 9.42 -6.55
C THR A 32 -14.05 8.84 -5.34
N ALA A 33 -12.76 9.17 -5.15
CA ALA A 33 -11.96 8.73 -4.03
C ALA A 33 -12.43 9.31 -2.68
N GLN A 34 -12.88 10.57 -2.66
CA GLN A 34 -13.39 11.27 -1.45
C GLN A 34 -14.61 10.61 -0.81
N SER A 35 -15.26 9.65 -1.48
CA SER A 35 -16.44 8.97 -0.95
C SER A 35 -16.12 7.82 0.02
N TYR A 36 -14.87 7.31 0.03
CA TYR A 36 -14.52 6.13 0.82
C TYR A 36 -14.13 6.49 2.25
N TRP A 37 -14.83 5.91 3.22
CA TRP A 37 -14.50 5.98 4.65
C TRP A 37 -14.31 7.40 5.22
N GLY A 38 -14.83 8.43 4.54
CA GLY A 38 -14.73 9.83 4.97
C GLY A 38 -13.34 10.46 4.83
N PHE A 39 -12.42 9.89 4.04
CA PHE A 39 -11.16 10.55 3.73
C PHE A 39 -11.38 11.69 2.73
N GLN A 40 -10.83 12.86 3.03
CA GLN A 40 -10.74 13.98 2.11
C GLN A 40 -9.29 14.14 1.68
N HIS A 41 -9.04 14.50 0.42
CA HIS A 41 -7.66 14.72 -0.01
C HIS A 41 -7.05 15.89 0.77
N GLU A 42 -5.87 15.68 1.33
CA GLU A 42 -5.10 16.65 2.11
C GLU A 42 -3.66 16.61 1.59
N ASP A 43 -2.95 17.75 1.54
CA ASP A 43 -1.62 17.86 0.90
C ASP A 43 -0.58 16.87 1.44
N TRP A 44 -0.73 16.41 2.69
CA TRP A 44 0.19 15.44 3.28
C TRP A 44 -0.02 14.01 2.76
N HIS A 45 -1.10 13.74 2.03
CA HIS A 45 -1.42 12.44 1.44
C HIS A 45 -0.45 12.02 0.33
N ASP A 46 0.27 12.97 -0.28
CA ASP A 46 1.25 12.68 -1.33
C ASP A 46 2.64 12.41 -0.75
N ILE A 47 2.91 12.86 0.49
CA ILE A 47 4.18 12.64 1.19
C ILE A 47 4.47 11.15 1.41
N CYS A 48 3.42 10.32 1.48
CA CYS A 48 3.57 8.89 1.69
C CYS A 48 3.84 8.11 0.41
N LEU A 49 3.81 8.74 -0.78
CA LEU A 49 3.95 8.07 -2.07
C LEU A 49 5.32 8.34 -2.69
N GLN A 50 5.91 7.28 -3.22
CA GLN A 50 7.12 7.35 -4.04
C GLN A 50 6.87 6.57 -5.32
N GLU A 51 6.95 7.27 -6.46
CA GLU A 51 6.77 6.69 -7.78
C GLU A 51 8.09 6.19 -8.35
N CYS A 52 8.04 5.03 -9.00
CA CYS A 52 9.12 4.49 -9.81
C CYS A 52 8.77 4.67 -11.28
N VAL A 53 9.46 5.59 -11.95
CA VAL A 53 9.29 5.89 -13.37
C VAL A 53 10.51 5.41 -14.14
N VAL A 54 10.31 4.48 -15.08
CA VAL A 54 11.35 4.00 -16.00
C VAL A 54 10.98 4.41 -17.41
N ASN A 55 11.87 5.15 -18.09
CA ASN A 55 11.66 5.66 -19.44
C ASN A 55 10.33 6.44 -19.61
N GLY A 56 9.97 7.25 -18.60
CA GLY A 56 8.73 8.04 -18.62
C GLY A 56 7.45 7.23 -18.36
N LYS A 57 7.56 5.94 -18.04
CA LYS A 57 6.42 5.09 -17.65
C LYS A 57 6.49 4.73 -16.17
N ILE A 58 5.38 4.88 -15.47
CA ILE A 58 5.24 4.38 -14.10
C ILE A 58 5.30 2.86 -14.13
N CYS A 59 6.20 2.28 -13.33
CA CYS A 59 6.37 0.83 -13.20
C CYS A 59 5.95 0.32 -11.83
N ALA A 60 6.11 1.14 -10.79
CA ALA A 60 5.71 0.81 -9.44
C ALA A 60 5.42 2.07 -8.63
N VAL A 61 4.66 1.92 -7.56
CA VAL A 61 4.53 2.92 -6.51
C VAL A 61 4.77 2.28 -5.15
N ILE A 62 5.49 2.99 -4.30
CA ILE A 62 5.73 2.63 -2.91
C ILE A 62 4.93 3.61 -2.05
N LEU A 63 4.08 3.08 -1.18
CA LEU A 63 3.38 3.85 -0.17
C LEU A 63 3.97 3.50 1.21
N SER A 64 4.49 4.48 1.94
CA SER A 64 5.08 4.30 3.27
C SER A 64 4.29 5.07 4.33
N VAL A 65 3.81 4.37 5.36
CA VAL A 65 3.14 4.98 6.52
C VAL A 65 4.08 4.92 7.72
N THR A 66 4.65 6.06 8.08
CA THR A 66 5.44 6.27 9.29
C THR A 66 4.55 6.45 10.52
N ASP A 67 5.13 6.41 11.73
CA ASP A 67 4.44 6.74 12.97
C ASP A 67 3.76 8.14 12.92
N GLN A 68 4.42 9.13 12.32
CA GLN A 68 3.88 10.49 12.18
C GLN A 68 2.64 10.51 11.28
N LEU A 69 2.68 9.77 10.16
CA LEU A 69 1.55 9.68 9.23
C LEU A 69 0.40 8.86 9.84
N ALA A 70 0.71 7.78 10.56
CA ALA A 70 -0.28 7.01 11.29
C ALA A 70 -1.01 7.86 12.34
N ALA A 71 -0.29 8.69 13.10
CA ALA A 71 -0.91 9.62 14.05
C ALA A 71 -1.90 10.57 13.35
N LYS A 72 -1.55 11.12 12.18
CA LYS A 72 -2.46 11.96 11.37
C LYS A 72 -3.67 11.18 10.88
N VAL A 73 -3.47 9.99 10.30
CA VAL A 73 -4.55 9.10 9.84
C VAL A 73 -5.52 8.79 10.98
N CYS A 74 -5.02 8.53 12.18
CA CYS A 74 -5.81 8.15 13.35
C CYS A 74 -6.39 9.33 14.15
N SER A 75 -5.91 10.55 13.95
CA SER A 75 -6.33 11.74 14.73
C SER A 75 -7.84 12.02 14.73
N LYS A 76 -8.57 11.64 13.67
CA LYS A 76 -10.04 11.83 13.54
C LYS A 76 -10.86 10.78 14.32
N SER A 77 -10.27 9.77 14.96
CA SER A 77 -10.99 8.80 15.82
C SER A 77 -10.88 9.08 17.32
N ALA A 78 -10.02 10.01 17.74
CA ALA A 78 -9.75 10.26 19.14
C ALA A 78 -10.51 11.50 19.65
N GLY A 79 -11.61 11.28 20.37
CA GLY A 79 -12.22 12.28 21.23
C GLY A 79 -11.48 12.45 22.57
N ILE A 80 -10.14 12.44 22.59
CA ILE A 80 -9.36 12.52 23.83
C ILE A 80 -8.25 13.56 23.68
N ASN A 81 -8.23 14.49 24.64
CA ASN A 81 -7.30 15.60 24.78
C ASN A 81 -5.85 15.11 24.83
N GLN A 82 -4.98 15.79 24.09
CA GLN A 82 -3.54 15.67 24.19
C GLN A 82 -3.08 16.22 25.54
N ASP A 83 -2.59 15.35 26.41
CA ASP A 83 -1.55 15.71 27.35
C ASP A 83 -0.48 14.63 27.31
N ASP A 84 0.74 15.11 27.04
CA ASP A 84 2.05 14.63 27.47
C ASP A 84 2.26 13.11 27.64
N MET A 85 3.13 12.52 26.80
CA MET A 85 4.14 11.51 27.17
C MET A 85 4.72 10.82 25.94
N ASP A 86 6.05 10.68 25.92
CA ASP A 86 6.88 9.84 25.05
C ASP A 86 6.48 8.34 25.14
N HIS A 87 5.34 8.00 24.55
CA HIS A 87 4.95 6.62 24.35
C HIS A 87 4.89 6.38 22.86
N LYS A 88 5.85 5.60 22.36
CA LYS A 88 5.77 4.94 21.05
C LYS A 88 4.35 4.38 20.92
N THR A 89 3.55 5.01 20.06
CA THR A 89 2.13 4.70 19.94
C THR A 89 1.99 3.25 19.53
N LEU A 90 1.59 2.40 20.46
CA LEU A 90 1.40 0.99 20.19
C LEU A 90 0.13 0.89 19.32
N ILE A 91 0.33 0.69 18.02
CA ILE A 91 -0.77 0.65 17.05
C ILE A 91 -1.78 -0.41 17.46
N THR A 92 -3.00 0.02 17.73
CA THR A 92 -4.12 -0.88 18.04
C THR A 92 -4.71 -1.48 16.77
N GLY A 93 -5.54 -2.53 16.91
CA GLY A 93 -6.25 -3.12 15.77
C GLY A 93 -7.13 -2.11 15.02
N GLU A 94 -7.84 -1.23 15.74
CA GLU A 94 -8.68 -0.17 15.15
C GLU A 94 -7.84 0.87 14.38
N GLN A 95 -6.71 1.28 14.94
CA GLN A 95 -5.79 2.18 14.25
C GLN A 95 -5.25 1.53 12.97
N MET A 96 -4.88 0.25 13.03
CA MET A 96 -4.43 -0.51 11.87
C MET A 96 -5.53 -0.69 10.82
N GLU A 97 -6.79 -0.88 11.21
CA GLU A 97 -7.92 -0.87 10.27
C GLU A 97 -8.03 0.46 9.53
N ARG A 98 -7.89 1.57 10.25
CA ARG A 98 -7.93 2.91 9.66
C ARG A 98 -6.74 3.15 8.73
N ILE A 99 -5.55 2.69 9.10
CA ILE A 99 -4.34 2.73 8.26
C ILE A 99 -4.53 1.88 7.00
N ALA A 100 -5.09 0.67 7.11
CA ALA A 100 -5.36 -0.20 5.96
C ALA A 100 -6.32 0.46 4.97
N ARG A 101 -7.43 1.04 5.47
CA ARG A 101 -8.39 1.82 4.66
C ARG A 101 -7.71 3.01 3.99
N PHE A 102 -6.84 3.73 4.70
CA PHE A 102 -6.06 4.84 4.15
C PHE A 102 -5.14 4.39 3.01
N CYS A 103 -4.40 3.28 3.19
CA CYS A 103 -3.53 2.73 2.14
C CYS A 103 -4.34 2.42 0.87
N ILE A 104 -5.50 1.75 1.00
CA ILE A 104 -6.35 1.42 -0.15
C ILE A 104 -6.87 2.70 -0.83
N TYR A 105 -7.36 3.66 -0.05
CA TYR A 105 -7.82 4.95 -0.56
C TYR A 105 -6.73 5.68 -1.37
N ARG A 106 -5.48 5.70 -0.86
CA ARG A 106 -4.36 6.35 -1.56
C ARG A 106 -3.93 5.61 -2.81
N LEU A 107 -3.83 4.28 -2.77
CA LEU A 107 -3.49 3.49 -3.95
C LEU A 107 -4.55 3.62 -5.04
N ASP A 108 -5.83 3.60 -4.69
CA ASP A 108 -6.91 3.80 -5.65
C ASP A 108 -6.89 5.20 -6.26
N TYR A 109 -6.66 6.24 -5.45
CA TYR A 109 -6.48 7.60 -5.96
C TYR A 109 -5.32 7.68 -6.95
N PHE A 110 -4.16 7.10 -6.58
CA PHE A 110 -2.98 7.06 -7.43
C PHE A 110 -3.27 6.35 -8.76
N LEU A 111 -3.97 5.22 -8.73
CA LEU A 111 -4.36 4.50 -9.94
C LEU A 111 -5.24 5.38 -10.84
N LEU A 112 -6.27 6.02 -10.28
CA LEU A 112 -7.18 6.90 -11.02
C LEU A 112 -6.45 8.09 -11.66
N GLU A 113 -5.59 8.76 -10.89
CA GLU A 113 -4.80 9.90 -11.35
C GLU A 113 -3.89 9.52 -12.53
N ASN A 114 -3.30 8.32 -12.47
CA ASN A 114 -2.43 7.79 -13.52
C ASN A 114 -3.18 7.02 -14.62
N SER A 115 -4.51 7.13 -14.63
CA SER A 115 -5.41 6.41 -15.55
C SER A 115 -5.27 4.89 -15.50
N LEU A 116 -4.63 4.33 -14.49
CA LEU A 116 -4.48 2.90 -14.23
C LEU A 116 -5.74 2.35 -13.55
N SER A 117 -5.91 1.04 -13.60
CA SER A 117 -7.03 0.34 -12.98
C SER A 117 -6.55 -0.78 -12.07
N TRP A 118 -7.42 -1.23 -11.16
CA TRP A 118 -7.16 -2.43 -10.37
C TRP A 118 -7.09 -3.70 -11.22
N ASP A 119 -7.65 -3.69 -12.44
CA ASP A 119 -7.48 -4.76 -13.42
C ASP A 119 -6.03 -4.82 -13.94
N ASP A 120 -5.35 -3.68 -14.10
CA ASP A 120 -3.93 -3.64 -14.50
C ASP A 120 -3.01 -4.22 -13.41
N VAL A 121 -3.43 -4.09 -12.15
CA VAL A 121 -2.75 -4.67 -10.98
C VAL A 121 -3.00 -6.17 -10.87
N THR A 122 -4.22 -6.62 -11.15
CA THR A 122 -4.60 -8.03 -10.92
C THR A 122 -4.35 -8.94 -12.12
N ASN A 123 -4.31 -8.39 -13.34
CA ASN A 123 -4.10 -9.14 -14.58
C ASN A 123 -2.67 -9.03 -15.13
N SER A 124 -1.75 -8.36 -14.42
CA SER A 124 -0.36 -8.25 -14.87
C SER A 124 0.25 -9.66 -14.99
N PRO A 125 0.92 -9.98 -16.13
CA PRO A 125 1.50 -11.30 -16.32
C PRO A 125 2.57 -11.54 -15.25
N PRO A 126 2.63 -12.74 -14.65
CA PRO A 126 3.62 -13.04 -13.62
C PRO A 126 5.02 -12.75 -14.16
N GLN A 127 5.76 -11.87 -13.46
CA GLN A 127 7.12 -11.50 -13.83
C GLN A 127 8.11 -12.63 -13.54
N TYR A 128 7.87 -13.87 -13.97
CA TYR A 128 8.90 -14.90 -14.11
C TYR A 128 8.49 -15.90 -15.21
N SER A 129 9.38 -16.08 -16.17
CA SER A 129 9.30 -17.06 -17.25
C SER A 129 8.96 -18.45 -16.73
N LYS A 130 7.98 -19.10 -17.36
CA LYS A 130 7.59 -20.50 -17.12
C LYS A 130 8.82 -21.44 -17.20
N SER A 131 9.07 -22.21 -16.15
CA SER A 131 9.65 -23.56 -16.31
C SER A 131 8.53 -24.52 -16.71
N PRO A 132 8.74 -25.44 -17.68
CA PRO A 132 7.63 -26.22 -18.26
C PRO A 132 7.08 -27.35 -17.37
N ASP A 133 7.70 -27.65 -16.23
CA ASP A 133 7.50 -28.95 -15.58
C ASP A 133 6.92 -28.84 -14.16
N PHE A 134 5.68 -28.38 -13.99
CA PHE A 134 4.91 -28.72 -12.77
C PHE A 134 3.41 -28.83 -13.09
N HIS A 135 2.91 -30.06 -13.05
CA HIS A 135 1.48 -30.37 -13.05
C HIS A 135 0.94 -30.24 -11.63
N GLY A 136 -0.11 -29.44 -11.46
CA GLY A 136 -1.04 -29.57 -10.34
C GLY A 136 -0.62 -28.88 -9.06
N ASP A 137 -0.54 -27.55 -9.10
CA ASP A 137 -1.09 -26.66 -8.08
C ASP A 137 -1.38 -25.34 -8.77
N SER A 138 -2.51 -24.71 -8.47
CA SER A 138 -2.84 -23.37 -8.96
C SER A 138 -1.80 -22.38 -8.43
N PHE A 139 -0.72 -22.20 -9.20
CA PHE A 139 0.31 -21.22 -8.93
C PHE A 139 -0.33 -19.83 -9.03
N CYS A 140 -0.69 -19.28 -7.88
CA CYS A 140 -0.96 -17.86 -7.76
C CYS A 140 0.37 -17.16 -8.05
N GLY A 141 0.49 -16.53 -9.23
CA GLY A 141 1.66 -15.74 -9.59
C GLY A 141 1.96 -14.68 -8.53
N PRO A 142 3.16 -14.07 -8.53
CA PRO A 142 3.46 -12.98 -7.60
C PRO A 142 2.39 -11.90 -7.73
N LYS A 143 1.64 -11.68 -6.65
CA LYS A 143 0.64 -10.62 -6.60
C LYS A 143 1.36 -9.29 -6.70
N ASN A 144 0.84 -8.41 -7.54
CA ASN A 144 1.45 -7.12 -7.81
C ASN A 144 1.27 -6.12 -6.66
N LEU A 145 0.59 -6.50 -5.58
CA LEU A 145 0.39 -5.71 -4.38
C LEU A 145 0.98 -6.44 -3.17
N ARG A 146 1.95 -5.79 -2.50
CA ARG A 146 2.64 -6.34 -1.32
C ARG A 146 2.62 -5.33 -0.18
N PHE A 147 2.22 -5.78 1.00
CA PHE A 147 2.25 -5.01 2.24
C PHE A 147 3.33 -5.57 3.16
N TYR A 148 4.36 -4.78 3.41
CA TYR A 148 5.43 -5.04 4.36
C TYR A 148 5.06 -4.44 5.70
N PHE A 149 5.12 -5.22 6.77
CA PHE A 149 4.81 -4.74 8.12
C PHE A 149 5.91 -5.12 9.10
N ALA A 150 6.22 -4.20 10.02
CA ALA A 150 7.21 -4.44 11.05
C ALA A 150 6.71 -5.49 12.05
N THR A 151 7.51 -6.53 12.33
CA THR A 151 7.16 -7.56 13.32
C THR A 151 7.10 -7.05 14.76
N GLY A 152 7.54 -5.82 15.00
CA GLY A 152 7.40 -5.13 16.29
C GLY A 152 6.00 -4.55 16.53
N LEU A 153 5.12 -4.55 15.52
CA LEU A 153 3.71 -4.28 15.71
C LEU A 153 3.13 -5.47 16.46
N HIS A 154 2.60 -5.27 17.67
CA HIS A 154 2.00 -6.32 18.51
C HIS A 154 0.69 -6.90 17.93
N ILE A 155 0.54 -6.90 16.62
CA ILE A 155 -0.60 -7.41 15.86
C ILE A 155 -0.14 -8.68 15.13
N SER A 156 -0.90 -9.76 15.29
CA SER A 156 -0.58 -11.01 14.60
C SER A 156 -0.76 -10.87 13.09
N HIS A 157 0.04 -11.62 12.31
CA HIS A 157 -0.13 -11.72 10.86
C HIS A 157 -1.58 -12.13 10.49
N GLY A 158 -2.19 -13.05 11.24
CA GLY A 158 -3.57 -13.47 11.00
C GLY A 158 -4.56 -12.32 11.16
N THR A 159 -4.40 -11.50 12.20
CA THR A 159 -5.20 -10.30 12.42
C THR A 159 -5.00 -9.27 11.31
N LEU A 160 -3.75 -9.00 10.90
CA LEU A 160 -3.45 -8.10 9.78
C LEU A 160 -4.08 -8.58 8.48
N SER A 161 -3.98 -9.87 8.19
CA SER A 161 -4.61 -10.48 7.01
C SER A 161 -6.12 -10.28 7.00
N LEU A 162 -6.78 -10.46 8.14
CA LEU A 162 -8.22 -10.21 8.27
C LEU A 162 -8.55 -8.74 8.08
N ILE A 163 -7.79 -7.82 8.67
CA ILE A 163 -7.99 -6.37 8.53
C ILE A 163 -7.92 -5.95 7.06
N PHE A 164 -6.84 -6.32 6.36
CA PHE A 164 -6.70 -5.95 4.95
C PHE A 164 -7.75 -6.62 4.07
N THR A 165 -8.07 -7.88 4.32
CA THR A 165 -9.13 -8.59 3.58
C THR A 165 -10.48 -7.90 3.75
N HIS A 166 -10.82 -7.50 4.97
CA HIS A 166 -12.07 -6.80 5.26
C HIS A 166 -12.11 -5.41 4.59
N ALA A 167 -11.01 -4.65 4.69
CA ALA A 167 -10.91 -3.34 4.07
C ALA A 167 -11.02 -3.40 2.53
N PHE A 168 -10.38 -4.39 1.89
CA PHE A 168 -10.54 -4.60 0.45
C PHE A 168 -11.97 -5.00 0.09
N LYS A 169 -12.61 -5.87 0.89
CA LYS A 169 -14.02 -6.25 0.67
C LYS A 169 -14.96 -5.05 0.73
N GLU A 170 -14.85 -4.26 1.79
CA GLU A 170 -15.58 -2.98 1.94
C GLU A 170 -15.36 -2.07 0.72
N PHE A 171 -14.11 -1.92 0.28
CA PHE A 171 -13.77 -1.12 -0.89
C PHE A 171 -14.38 -1.66 -2.18
N SER A 172 -14.38 -2.99 -2.37
CA SER A 172 -15.01 -3.63 -3.52
C SER A 172 -16.52 -3.34 -3.57
N ASP A 173 -17.19 -3.43 -2.42
CA ASP A 173 -18.63 -3.19 -2.31
C ASP A 173 -18.97 -1.72 -2.63
N MET A 174 -18.14 -0.78 -2.17
CA MET A 174 -18.34 0.66 -2.39
C MET A 174 -17.94 1.15 -3.79
N SER A 175 -16.80 0.69 -4.31
CA SER A 175 -16.21 1.22 -5.54
C SER A 175 -16.70 0.55 -6.81
N GLN A 176 -17.05 -0.75 -6.73
CA GLN A 176 -17.30 -1.62 -7.88
C GLN A 176 -16.16 -1.64 -8.93
N ARG A 177 -14.97 -1.14 -8.58
CA ARG A 177 -13.80 -1.03 -9.47
C ARG A 177 -12.84 -2.22 -9.39
N ILE A 178 -13.06 -3.10 -8.42
CA ILE A 178 -12.24 -4.26 -8.18
C ILE A 178 -13.12 -5.48 -7.99
N LYS A 179 -12.68 -6.61 -8.55
CA LYS A 179 -13.35 -7.90 -8.34
C LYS A 179 -12.52 -8.72 -7.38
N ILE A 180 -13.03 -8.89 -6.16
CA ILE A 180 -12.37 -9.75 -5.17
C ILE A 180 -12.77 -11.19 -5.41
N HIS A 181 -11.79 -12.00 -5.79
CA HIS A 181 -11.92 -13.45 -5.93
C HIS A 181 -11.75 -14.15 -4.57
N LYS A 182 -11.72 -15.49 -4.58
CA LYS A 182 -11.58 -16.30 -3.36
C LYS A 182 -10.23 -16.12 -2.66
N GLU A 183 -9.20 -15.72 -3.40
CA GLU A 183 -7.86 -15.44 -2.87
C GLU A 183 -7.65 -13.92 -2.72
N PRO A 184 -6.94 -13.48 -1.66
CA PRO A 184 -6.63 -12.06 -1.49
C PRO A 184 -5.73 -11.57 -2.63
N ILE A 185 -5.95 -10.37 -3.13
CA ILE A 185 -5.16 -9.76 -4.22
C ILE A 185 -3.80 -9.21 -3.77
N PHE A 186 -3.51 -9.31 -2.47
CA PHE A 186 -2.31 -8.79 -1.84
C PHE A 186 -1.53 -9.88 -1.12
N ASN A 187 -0.24 -9.61 -0.88
CA ASN A 187 0.60 -10.40 0.01
C ASN A 187 0.98 -9.57 1.24
N LEU A 188 1.00 -10.20 2.41
CA LEU A 188 1.54 -9.62 3.64
C LEU A 188 2.91 -10.23 3.91
N VAL A 189 3.91 -9.38 4.10
CA VAL A 189 5.30 -9.77 4.28
C VAL A 189 5.79 -9.23 5.62
N PRO A 190 5.99 -10.08 6.65
CA PRO A 190 6.60 -9.63 7.89
C PRO A 190 8.07 -9.29 7.64
N VAL A 191 8.50 -8.10 8.07
CA VAL A 191 9.91 -7.70 7.99
C VAL A 191 10.51 -7.58 9.38
N LEU A 192 11.63 -8.28 9.59
CA LEU A 192 12.46 -8.11 10.79
C LEU A 192 13.26 -6.83 10.60
N GLY A 193 13.02 -5.83 11.44
CA GLY A 193 13.87 -4.63 11.52
C GLY A 193 15.25 -5.02 12.03
N ALA A 194 16.15 -5.42 11.14
CA ALA A 194 17.53 -5.78 11.46
C ALA A 194 18.47 -4.69 10.94
N GLY A 195 18.98 -3.86 11.86
CA GLY A 195 20.16 -3.05 11.63
C GLY A 195 19.90 -1.67 11.00
N SER A 196 20.37 -0.66 11.69
CA SER A 196 20.38 0.74 11.28
C SER A 196 21.25 0.97 10.03
N SER A 197 20.65 1.27 8.87
CA SER A 197 21.18 2.28 7.92
C SER A 197 20.27 2.70 6.74
N ALA A 198 20.18 4.03 6.60
CA ALA A 198 20.13 4.90 5.41
C ALA A 198 18.89 5.06 4.50
N ALA A 199 17.80 4.28 4.58
CA ALA A 199 16.55 4.65 3.91
C ALA A 199 15.32 4.32 4.78
N SER A 200 15.07 5.21 5.75
CA SER A 200 13.94 5.27 6.69
C SER A 200 13.63 3.99 7.46
N ILE A 201 14.37 3.84 8.57
CA ILE A 201 13.90 3.24 9.82
C ILE A 201 12.58 3.95 10.21
N ASP A 202 11.55 3.20 10.69
CA ASP A 202 10.28 3.68 11.31
C ASP A 202 8.96 3.59 10.51
N ASP A 203 8.91 2.93 9.35
CA ASP A 203 7.62 2.66 8.70
C ASP A 203 6.82 1.57 9.44
N ILE A 204 5.59 1.89 9.85
CA ILE A 204 4.60 0.92 10.39
C ILE A 204 4.24 -0.07 9.28
N ILE A 205 3.94 0.46 8.10
CA ILE A 205 3.59 -0.34 6.93
C ILE A 205 4.15 0.31 5.67
N THR A 206 4.78 -0.51 4.82
CA THR A 206 5.09 -0.14 3.44
C THR A 206 4.20 -0.97 2.52
N CYS A 207 3.63 -0.35 1.51
CA CYS A 207 2.94 -1.02 0.42
C CYS A 207 3.76 -0.82 -0.87
N GLU A 208 3.96 -1.90 -1.63
CA GLU A 208 4.49 -1.85 -2.98
C GLU A 208 3.40 -2.32 -3.95
N LEU A 209 3.13 -1.49 -4.96
CA LEU A 209 2.17 -1.77 -6.02
C LEU A 209 2.87 -1.69 -7.37
N PHE A 210 2.83 -2.77 -8.13
CA PHE A 210 3.29 -2.82 -9.51
C PHE A 210 2.09 -2.70 -10.44
N ALA A 211 2.10 -1.68 -11.29
CA ALA A 211 1.04 -1.46 -12.26
C ALA A 211 1.67 -0.92 -13.53
N SER A 212 1.38 -1.56 -14.65
CA SER A 212 1.81 -1.11 -15.97
C SER A 212 0.70 -1.37 -16.97
N LYS A 213 0.30 -0.35 -17.72
CA LYS A 213 -0.51 -0.55 -18.92
C LYS A 213 0.33 -1.26 -19.98
N SER A 214 -0.22 -2.34 -20.52
CA SER A 214 0.33 -3.02 -21.69
C SER A 214 0.19 -2.16 -22.94
#